data_AF-A0A5J4P2W3-F1
#
_entry.id   AF-A0A5J4P2W3-F1
#
_cell.length_a   1.000
_cell.length_b   1.000
_cell.length_c   1.000
_cell.angle_alpha   90.00
_cell.angle_beta   90.00
_cell.angle_gamma   90.00
#
_symmetry.space_group_name_H-M   'P 1'
#
loop_
_entity.id
_entity.type
_entity.pdbx_description
1 polymer ?
#
loop_
_entity_poly.entity_id
_entity_poly.type
_entity_poly.pdbx_seq_one_letter_code
_entity_poly.pdbx_strand_id
1 'polypeptide(L)'
;MPSFKIFESGASKAIDNMQTNMLNAMTKSLPEYGQNSPVTKAWDNMQGFLRCCAIRNLGWEDYTKTEWFKQTNTDVHDKGSSVLFVTNPFYQSVPASCCVTLIDSITGYPTTQYRDQQRCQHWEYGPPLYTSGPHNDALYYRGCFNTLVDYMMLHSKHLFTICLALCFFLVITFVVLITGKLIKPVRRRKKRI
;
A
#
# COMPACT_ATOMS: atom_id res chain seq x y z
N MET A 1 -14.97 -2.89 -37.64
CA MET A 1 -14.70 -3.12 -36.20
C MET A 1 -13.94 -1.92 -35.58
N PRO A 2 -14.59 -0.79 -35.29
CA PRO A 2 -13.94 0.36 -34.63
C PRO A 2 -14.13 0.39 -33.11
N SER A 3 -15.25 -0.14 -32.58
CA SER A 3 -15.61 -0.03 -31.16
C SER A 3 -14.70 -0.79 -30.21
N PHE A 4 -14.04 -1.86 -30.66
CA PHE A 4 -13.14 -2.66 -29.81
C PHE A 4 -11.83 -1.91 -29.51
N LYS A 5 -11.24 -1.24 -30.51
CA LYS A 5 -10.02 -0.43 -30.34
C LYS A 5 -10.24 0.81 -29.47
N ILE A 6 -11.42 1.43 -29.53
CA ILE A 6 -11.77 2.57 -28.68
C ILE A 6 -11.87 2.12 -27.21
N PHE A 7 -12.44 0.95 -26.96
CA PHE A 7 -12.56 0.38 -25.61
C PHE A 7 -11.18 0.03 -25.00
N GLU A 8 -10.27 -0.54 -25.79
CA GLU A 8 -8.88 -0.80 -25.37
C GLU A 8 -8.11 0.49 -25.03
N SER A 9 -8.29 1.55 -25.83
CA SER A 9 -7.63 2.85 -25.58
C SER A 9 -8.13 3.56 -24.32
N GLY A 10 -9.43 3.44 -24.02
CA GLY A 10 -10.04 4.02 -22.82
C GLY A 10 -9.63 3.27 -21.55
N ALA A 11 -9.57 1.94 -21.61
CA ALA A 11 -9.16 1.10 -20.48
C ALA A 11 -7.67 1.33 -20.10
N SER A 12 -6.78 1.42 -21.09
CA SER A 12 -5.36 1.73 -20.85
C SER A 12 -5.19 3.07 -20.13
N LYS A 13 -5.85 4.12 -20.62
CA LYS A 13 -5.76 5.46 -20.01
C LYS A 13 -6.31 5.51 -18.59
N ALA A 14 -7.34 4.73 -18.29
CA ALA A 14 -7.90 4.62 -16.94
C ALA A 14 -6.91 3.95 -15.97
N ILE A 15 -6.21 2.90 -16.42
CA ILE A 15 -5.17 2.22 -15.63
C ILE A 15 -4.01 3.17 -15.34
N ASP A 16 -3.53 3.90 -16.35
CA ASP A 16 -2.43 4.85 -16.21
C ASP A 16 -2.76 5.97 -15.22
N ASN A 17 -3.98 6.52 -15.31
CA ASN A 17 -4.48 7.54 -14.38
C ASN A 17 -4.57 6.99 -12.95
N MET A 18 -5.03 5.75 -12.78
CA MET A 18 -5.13 5.11 -11.48
C MET A 18 -3.76 4.93 -10.83
N GLN A 19 -2.80 4.37 -11.57
CA GLN A 19 -1.43 4.19 -11.10
C GLN A 19 -0.78 5.53 -10.75
N THR A 20 -0.99 6.55 -11.57
CA THR A 20 -0.47 7.91 -11.33
C THR A 20 -1.06 8.50 -10.04
N ASN A 21 -2.38 8.38 -9.83
CA ASN A 21 -3.03 8.88 -8.63
C ASN A 21 -2.55 8.14 -7.37
N MET A 22 -2.36 6.82 -7.45
CA MET A 22 -1.80 6.03 -6.36
C MET A 22 -0.40 6.48 -6.00
N LEU A 23 0.48 6.61 -7.00
CA LEU A 23 1.83 7.10 -6.79
C LEU A 23 1.82 8.49 -6.16
N ASN A 24 1.00 9.41 -6.65
CA ASN A 24 0.89 10.76 -6.10
C ASN A 24 0.42 10.77 -4.65
N ALA A 25 -0.56 9.91 -4.30
CA ALA A 25 -1.03 9.78 -2.93
C ALA A 25 0.07 9.23 -2.00
N MET A 26 0.84 8.24 -2.45
CA MET A 26 1.96 7.69 -1.70
C MET A 26 3.08 8.73 -1.51
N THR A 27 3.49 9.42 -2.58
CA THR A 27 4.51 10.48 -2.52
C THR A 27 4.09 11.62 -1.61
N LYS A 28 2.81 11.99 -1.60
CA LYS A 28 2.30 13.06 -0.75
C LYS A 28 2.23 12.66 0.73
N SER A 29 1.89 11.40 1.02
CA SER A 29 1.65 10.94 2.39
C SER A 29 2.90 10.45 3.11
N LEU A 30 3.93 9.98 2.40
CA LEU A 30 5.14 9.46 3.03
C LEU A 30 5.85 10.50 3.93
N PRO A 31 6.01 11.78 3.55
CA PRO A 31 6.66 12.77 4.43
C PRO A 31 6.01 12.92 5.82
N GLU A 32 4.69 12.72 5.92
CA GLU A 32 3.94 12.79 7.18
C GLU A 32 4.08 11.53 8.06
N TYR A 33 4.74 10.47 7.55
CA TYR A 33 5.02 9.26 8.30
C TYR A 33 5.81 9.61 9.57
N GLY A 34 5.30 9.22 10.74
CA GLY A 34 5.84 9.57 12.07
C GLY A 34 5.21 10.78 12.75
N GLN A 35 4.43 11.60 12.03
CA GLN A 35 3.75 12.78 12.61
C GLN A 35 2.31 12.46 13.03
N ASN A 36 1.55 11.80 12.14
CA ASN A 36 0.13 11.51 12.29
C ASN A 36 -0.10 10.01 12.46
N SER A 37 -0.66 9.58 13.61
CA SER A 37 -0.91 8.15 13.88
C SER A 37 -1.67 7.40 12.76
N PRO A 38 -2.70 7.98 12.11
CA PRO A 38 -3.40 7.29 11.02
C PRO A 38 -2.53 7.06 9.79
N VAL A 39 -1.70 8.04 9.39
CA VAL A 39 -0.81 7.91 8.22
C VAL A 39 0.27 6.88 8.51
N THR A 40 0.91 6.96 9.68
CA THR A 40 1.91 5.97 10.12
C THR A 40 1.33 4.56 10.14
N LYS A 41 0.15 4.36 10.74
CA LYS A 41 -0.51 3.05 10.78
C LYS A 41 -0.88 2.53 9.40
N ALA A 42 -1.35 3.40 8.50
CA ALA A 42 -1.68 3.01 7.13
C ALA A 42 -0.43 2.52 6.39
N TRP A 43 0.70 3.24 6.54
CA TRP A 43 1.98 2.83 5.98
C TRP A 43 2.49 1.52 6.61
N ASP A 44 2.47 1.39 7.93
CA ASP A 44 2.94 0.18 8.62
C ASP A 44 2.13 -1.06 8.20
N ASN A 45 0.81 -0.92 8.13
CA ASN A 45 -0.08 -1.99 7.66
C ASN A 45 0.20 -2.35 6.20
N MET A 46 0.35 -1.35 5.33
CA MET A 46 0.64 -1.58 3.92
C MET A 46 2.00 -2.28 3.74
N GLN A 47 3.03 -1.82 4.44
CA GLN A 47 4.38 -2.39 4.38
C GLN A 47 4.42 -3.82 4.92
N GLY A 48 3.76 -4.07 6.05
CA GLY A 48 3.66 -5.41 6.63
C GLY A 48 2.87 -6.38 5.74
N PHE A 49 1.72 -5.94 5.21
CA PHE A 49 0.84 -6.77 4.39
C PHE A 49 1.43 -7.06 3.01
N LEU A 50 1.91 -6.03 2.31
CA LEU A 50 2.49 -6.17 0.97
C LEU A 50 3.95 -6.62 1.01
N ARG A 51 4.59 -6.66 2.18
CA ARG A 51 5.99 -7.11 2.34
C ARG A 51 6.94 -6.26 1.49
N CYS A 52 6.76 -4.95 1.63
CA CYS A 52 7.40 -3.93 0.83
C CYS A 52 8.02 -2.87 1.73
N CYS A 53 8.93 -2.09 1.17
CA CYS A 53 9.51 -0.93 1.82
C CYS A 53 9.61 0.22 0.82
N ALA A 54 9.39 1.44 1.31
CA ALA A 54 9.37 2.67 0.52
C ALA A 54 8.31 2.69 -0.60
N ILE A 55 8.24 3.79 -1.35
CA ILE A 55 7.30 3.93 -2.45
C ILE A 55 7.74 3.02 -3.60
N ARG A 56 8.99 3.18 -4.05
CA ARG A 56 9.56 2.44 -5.19
C ARG A 56 10.59 1.43 -4.73
N ASN A 57 10.88 0.47 -5.59
CA ASN A 57 12.02 -0.43 -5.39
C ASN A 57 13.27 0.39 -5.10
N LEU A 58 14.03 -0.02 -4.08
CA LEU A 58 15.24 0.67 -3.65
C LEU A 58 15.04 2.14 -3.20
N GLY A 59 13.80 2.55 -2.86
CA GLY A 59 13.46 3.93 -2.51
C GLY A 59 13.61 4.28 -1.03
N TRP A 60 14.39 3.53 -0.24
CA TRP A 60 14.48 3.76 1.23
C TRP A 60 14.97 5.17 1.59
N GLU A 61 15.69 5.85 0.70
CA GLU A 61 16.15 7.23 0.91
C GLU A 61 14.99 8.20 1.11
N ASP A 62 13.78 7.87 0.64
CA ASP A 62 12.59 8.68 0.87
C ASP A 62 12.25 8.80 2.36
N TYR A 63 12.67 7.86 3.20
CA TYR A 63 12.49 7.96 4.66
C TYR A 63 13.24 9.12 5.27
N THR A 64 14.38 9.53 4.69
CA THR A 64 15.18 10.66 5.22
C THR A 64 14.40 11.97 5.27
N LYS A 65 13.32 12.07 4.47
CA LYS A 65 12.44 13.26 4.39
C LYS A 65 11.22 13.17 5.31
N THR A 66 11.05 12.06 6.03
CA THR A 66 9.87 11.80 6.86
C THR A 66 10.03 12.37 8.26
N GLU A 67 8.91 12.67 8.92
CA GLU A 67 8.90 13.10 10.31
C GLU A 67 9.42 12.01 11.26
N TRP A 68 9.13 10.74 10.97
CA TRP A 68 9.67 9.59 11.70
C TRP A 68 11.19 9.61 11.72
N PHE A 69 11.83 9.87 10.56
CA PHE A 69 13.29 9.87 10.48
C PHE A 69 13.90 11.01 11.29
N LYS A 70 13.31 12.21 11.20
CA LYS A 70 13.74 13.36 12.00
C LYS A 70 13.64 13.08 13.50
N GLN A 71 12.53 12.51 13.94
CA GLN A 71 12.29 12.19 15.36
C GLN A 71 13.17 11.04 15.86
N THR A 72 13.27 9.97 15.09
CA THR A 72 14.01 8.75 15.47
C THR A 72 15.51 9.00 15.51
N ASN A 73 16.01 9.88 14.64
CA ASN A 73 17.41 10.26 14.58
C ASN A 73 17.66 11.67 15.16
N THR A 74 16.80 12.18 16.07
CA THR A 74 16.94 13.56 16.62
C THR A 74 18.29 13.77 17.31
N ASP A 75 18.71 12.82 18.15
CA ASP A 75 20.00 12.86 18.87
C ASP A 75 21.21 12.82 17.91
N VAL A 76 20.99 12.38 16.67
CA VAL A 76 21.96 12.34 15.57
C VAL A 76 22.04 13.71 14.87
N HIS A 77 20.98 14.52 14.91
CA HIS A 77 20.89 15.82 14.23
C HIS A 77 21.24 17.02 15.13
N ASP A 78 21.04 16.94 16.45
CA ASP A 78 21.12 18.12 17.35
C ASP A 78 22.55 18.53 17.78
N LYS A 79 23.57 17.69 17.56
CA LYS A 79 24.96 18.05 17.83
C LYS A 79 25.61 18.54 16.55
N GLY A 80 25.60 19.86 16.33
CA GLY A 80 26.01 20.61 15.14
C GLY A 80 27.42 20.38 14.59
N SER A 81 27.84 19.15 14.34
CA SER A 81 29.10 18.81 13.68
C SER A 81 28.96 17.42 13.07
N SER A 82 28.89 17.40 11.73
CA SER A 82 29.03 16.23 10.86
C SER A 82 27.85 15.25 10.87
N VAL A 83 27.27 15.04 9.69
CA VAL A 83 26.48 13.86 9.34
C VAL A 83 27.13 12.64 10.00
N LEU A 84 26.51 12.09 11.05
CA LEU A 84 26.97 10.81 11.58
C LEU A 84 26.79 9.79 10.47
N PHE A 85 27.90 9.16 10.10
CA PHE A 85 27.94 8.11 9.09
C PHE A 85 26.88 7.05 9.42
N VAL A 86 26.33 6.42 8.38
CA VAL A 86 25.41 5.25 8.44
C VAL A 86 25.91 4.14 9.38
N THR A 87 27.19 4.18 9.76
CA THR A 87 27.87 3.33 10.73
C THR A 87 27.55 3.61 12.21
N ASN A 88 26.76 4.63 12.57
CA ASN A 88 26.40 4.86 13.98
C ASN A 88 25.39 3.77 14.43
N PRO A 89 25.64 3.06 15.55
CA PRO A 89 24.75 1.99 16.03
C PRO A 89 23.34 2.45 16.44
N PHE A 90 23.12 3.76 16.61
CA PHE A 90 21.81 4.35 16.90
C PHE A 90 21.11 4.92 15.66
N TYR A 91 21.77 4.91 14.49
CA TYR A 91 21.18 5.38 13.25
C TYR A 91 20.17 4.37 12.73
N GLN A 92 18.92 4.80 12.54
CA GLN A 92 17.87 3.96 11.95
C GLN A 92 17.58 4.40 10.51
N SER A 93 17.88 3.50 9.57
CA SER A 93 17.72 3.76 8.13
C SER A 93 16.27 3.68 7.67
N VAL A 94 15.48 2.79 8.28
CA VAL A 94 14.10 2.48 7.89
C VAL A 94 13.23 2.14 9.12
N PRO A 95 11.90 2.30 9.02
CA PRO A 95 11.00 1.87 10.08
C PRO A 95 10.94 0.33 10.21
N ALA A 96 10.54 -0.15 11.38
CA ALA A 96 10.44 -1.58 11.67
C ALA A 96 9.44 -2.32 10.76
N SER A 97 8.43 -1.62 10.23
CA SER A 97 7.47 -2.15 9.26
C SER A 97 8.09 -2.53 7.90
N CYS A 98 9.27 -2.01 7.57
CA CYS A 98 10.06 -2.46 6.41
C CYS A 98 10.82 -3.77 6.64
N CYS A 99 10.88 -4.26 7.88
CA CYS A 99 11.70 -5.41 8.23
C CYS A 99 11.00 -6.73 7.92
N VAL A 100 11.79 -7.70 7.45
CA VAL A 100 11.31 -9.05 7.13
C VAL A 100 10.80 -9.72 8.39
N THR A 101 9.54 -10.13 8.35
CA THR A 101 8.94 -10.97 9.39
C THR A 101 8.94 -12.43 8.97
N LEU A 102 8.99 -13.32 9.97
CA LEU A 102 8.89 -14.75 9.75
C LEU A 102 7.52 -15.08 9.18
N ILE A 103 7.48 -16.11 8.33
CA ILE A 103 6.24 -16.61 7.73
C ILE A 103 5.73 -17.73 8.62
N ASP A 104 4.44 -17.67 8.96
CA ASP A 104 3.78 -18.82 9.52
C ASP A 104 3.66 -19.92 8.46
N SER A 105 4.32 -21.05 8.69
CA SER A 105 4.33 -22.20 7.78
C SER A 105 2.94 -22.77 7.48
N ILE A 106 1.96 -22.55 8.37
CA ILE A 106 0.61 -23.11 8.23
C ILE A 106 -0.24 -22.19 7.35
N THR A 107 -0.21 -20.89 7.61
CA THR A 107 -1.10 -19.93 6.95
C THR A 107 -0.46 -19.20 5.78
N GLY A 108 0.88 -19.22 5.68
CA GLY A 108 1.64 -18.45 4.70
C GLY A 108 1.67 -16.94 4.96
N TYR A 109 1.06 -16.47 6.06
CA TYR A 109 1.00 -15.06 6.41
C TYR A 109 2.23 -14.58 7.22
N PRO A 110 2.54 -13.28 7.15
CA PRO A 110 3.58 -12.69 7.98
C PRO A 110 3.19 -12.75 9.46
N THR A 111 4.13 -13.14 10.30
CA THR A 111 4.01 -13.09 11.77
C THR A 111 4.42 -11.72 12.30
N THR A 112 4.25 -11.51 13.61
CA THR A 112 4.78 -10.35 14.32
C THR A 112 6.26 -10.48 14.67
N GLN A 113 6.88 -11.65 14.42
CA GLN A 113 8.26 -11.91 14.76
C GLN A 113 9.17 -11.49 13.60
N TYR A 114 10.09 -10.59 13.86
CA TYR A 114 11.12 -10.20 12.89
C TYR A 114 12.17 -11.29 12.71
N ARG A 115 12.67 -11.43 11.49
CA ARG A 115 13.85 -12.25 11.19
C ARG A 115 15.07 -11.72 11.93
N ASP A 116 15.33 -10.42 11.77
CA ASP A 116 16.40 -9.70 12.46
C ASP A 116 16.13 -8.19 12.38
N GLN A 117 15.43 -7.64 13.37
CA GLN A 117 15.05 -6.23 13.36
C GLN A 117 16.26 -5.31 13.51
N GLN A 118 17.25 -5.71 14.32
CA GLN A 118 18.44 -4.89 14.55
C GLN A 118 19.22 -4.73 13.25
N ARG A 119 19.48 -5.85 12.56
CA ARG A 119 20.14 -5.87 11.24
C ARG A 119 19.35 -5.10 10.19
N CYS A 120 18.03 -5.20 10.19
CA CYS A 120 17.17 -4.47 9.27
C CYS A 120 17.36 -2.95 9.37
N GLN A 121 17.33 -2.40 10.60
CA GLN A 121 17.31 -0.95 10.82
C GLN A 121 18.70 -0.31 10.90
N HIS A 122 19.71 -1.04 11.36
CA HIS A 122 21.06 -0.54 11.69
C HIS A 122 22.17 -1.12 10.80
N TRP A 123 21.84 -1.57 9.58
CA TRP A 123 22.83 -2.20 8.71
C TRP A 123 23.97 -1.24 8.38
N GLU A 124 25.21 -1.61 8.70
CA GLU A 124 26.40 -0.76 8.56
C GLU A 124 26.65 -0.29 7.11
N TYR A 125 26.28 -1.11 6.14
CA TYR A 125 26.39 -0.79 4.71
C TYR A 125 25.17 -0.03 4.17
N GLY A 126 24.21 0.30 5.03
CA GLY A 126 22.92 0.88 4.69
C GLY A 126 22.02 -0.08 3.90
N PRO A 127 20.73 0.21 3.78
CA PRO A 127 19.90 -0.48 2.80
C PRO A 127 20.59 -0.38 1.40
N PRO A 128 20.82 -1.52 0.70
CA PRO A 128 21.85 -1.58 -0.33
C PRO A 128 21.52 -0.71 -1.53
N LEU A 129 22.35 0.32 -1.74
CA LEU A 129 22.33 1.28 -2.85
C LEU A 129 22.39 0.66 -4.25
N TYR A 130 22.82 -0.60 -4.35
CA TYR A 130 23.10 -1.26 -5.61
C TYR A 130 22.48 -2.65 -5.66
N THR A 131 22.25 -3.16 -6.88
CA THR A 131 21.84 -4.56 -7.13
C THR A 131 22.95 -5.58 -6.85
N SER A 132 24.14 -5.12 -6.45
CA SER A 132 25.30 -5.94 -6.12
C SER A 132 26.03 -5.36 -4.90
N GLY A 133 26.62 -6.22 -4.07
CA GLY A 133 27.25 -5.85 -2.80
C GLY A 133 26.61 -6.54 -1.59
N PRO A 134 26.99 -6.17 -0.35
CA PRO A 134 26.47 -6.77 0.87
C PRO A 134 24.94 -6.56 0.99
N HIS A 135 24.19 -7.66 0.96
CA HIS A 135 22.73 -7.63 1.01
C HIS A 135 22.21 -7.68 2.46
N ASN A 136 21.26 -6.82 2.79
CA ASN A 136 20.51 -6.91 4.05
C ASN A 136 19.27 -7.79 3.83
N ASP A 137 19.37 -9.09 4.14
CA ASP A 137 18.29 -10.06 4.01
C ASP A 137 17.16 -9.90 5.03
N ALA A 138 17.31 -8.99 5.99
CA ALA A 138 16.29 -8.62 6.96
C ALA A 138 15.39 -7.46 6.49
N LEU A 139 15.57 -6.96 5.27
CA LEU A 139 14.84 -5.82 4.70
C LEU A 139 13.99 -6.22 3.49
N TYR A 140 12.78 -5.66 3.37
CA TYR A 140 12.00 -5.77 2.13
C TYR A 140 12.52 -4.80 1.04
N TYR A 141 12.91 -5.33 -0.12
CA TYR A 141 13.48 -4.53 -1.24
C TYR A 141 12.47 -3.97 -2.23
N ARG A 142 11.30 -4.61 -2.28
CA ARG A 142 10.23 -4.25 -3.20
C ARG A 142 9.57 -2.96 -2.73
N GLY A 143 9.34 -2.04 -3.65
CA GLY A 143 8.54 -0.83 -3.41
C GLY A 143 7.08 -1.18 -3.19
N CYS A 144 6.43 -0.45 -2.28
CA CYS A 144 5.02 -0.67 -2.00
C CYS A 144 4.12 -0.32 -3.18
N PHE A 145 4.47 0.70 -3.97
CA PHE A 145 3.75 1.03 -5.21
C PHE A 145 3.87 -0.11 -6.22
N ASN A 146 5.10 -0.59 -6.47
CA ASN A 146 5.36 -1.68 -7.40
C ASN A 146 4.58 -2.95 -7.00
N THR A 147 4.66 -3.31 -5.72
CA THR A 147 4.00 -4.52 -5.20
C THR A 147 2.48 -4.40 -5.23
N LEU A 148 1.94 -3.23 -4.91
CA LEU A 148 0.50 -2.98 -4.99
C LEU A 148 -0.01 -3.10 -6.43
N VAL A 149 0.70 -2.51 -7.40
CA VAL A 149 0.34 -2.63 -8.82
C VAL A 149 0.38 -4.09 -9.26
N ASP A 150 1.44 -4.82 -8.94
CA ASP A 150 1.57 -6.25 -9.27
C ASP A 150 0.40 -7.05 -8.66
N TYR A 151 0.07 -6.80 -7.39
CA TYR A 151 -1.03 -7.44 -6.68
C TYR A 151 -2.39 -7.14 -7.34
N MET A 152 -2.63 -5.88 -7.70
CA MET A 152 -3.86 -5.46 -8.37
C MET A 152 -4.02 -6.08 -9.76
N MET A 153 -2.93 -6.15 -10.53
CA MET A 153 -2.94 -6.76 -11.85
C MET A 153 -3.21 -8.27 -11.76
N LEU A 154 -2.62 -8.95 -10.78
CA LEU A 154 -2.84 -10.38 -10.52
C LEU A 154 -4.31 -10.69 -10.20
N HIS A 155 -4.94 -9.87 -9.36
CA HIS A 155 -6.32 -10.09 -8.92
C HIS A 155 -7.39 -9.34 -9.73
N SER A 156 -7.00 -8.63 -10.80
CA SER A 156 -7.88 -7.82 -11.64
C SER A 156 -9.13 -8.57 -12.13
N LYS A 157 -8.97 -9.83 -12.57
CA LYS A 157 -10.07 -10.69 -13.02
C LYS A 157 -11.09 -10.99 -11.91
N HIS A 158 -10.60 -11.26 -10.69
CA HIS A 158 -11.46 -11.51 -9.54
C HIS A 158 -12.21 -10.24 -9.12
N LEU A 159 -11.50 -9.11 -9.06
CA LEU A 159 -12.11 -7.80 -8.74
C LEU A 159 -13.20 -7.43 -9.74
N PHE A 160 -12.95 -7.65 -11.04
CA PHE A 160 -13.94 -7.40 -12.08
C PHE A 160 -15.20 -8.27 -11.91
N THR A 161 -15.00 -9.55 -11.61
CA THR A 161 -16.12 -10.50 -11.41
C THR A 161 -16.96 -10.14 -10.20
N ILE A 162 -16.32 -9.80 -9.07
CA ILE A 162 -17.01 -9.37 -7.84
C ILE A 162 -17.77 -8.07 -8.11
N CYS A 163 -17.16 -7.11 -8.81
CA CYS A 163 -17.79 -5.84 -9.16
C CYS A 163 -19.06 -6.06 -9.99
N LEU A 164 -19.00 -6.89 -11.05
CA LEU A 164 -20.17 -7.23 -11.85
C LEU A 164 -21.28 -7.91 -11.04
N ALA A 165 -20.91 -8.85 -10.16
CA ALA A 165 -21.86 -9.51 -9.29
C ALA A 165 -22.57 -8.51 -8.37
N LEU A 166 -21.83 -7.60 -7.75
CA LEU A 166 -22.39 -6.54 -6.90
C LEU A 166 -23.33 -5.61 -7.68
N CYS A 167 -22.94 -5.18 -8.88
CA CYS A 167 -23.81 -4.38 -9.76
C CYS A 167 -25.11 -5.13 -10.09
N PHE A 168 -25.04 -6.42 -10.39
CA PHE A 168 -26.21 -7.24 -10.66
C PHE A 168 -27.16 -7.33 -9.47
N PHE A 169 -26.62 -7.59 -8.27
CA PHE A 169 -27.42 -7.62 -7.03
C PHE A 169 -28.07 -6.25 -6.73
N LEU A 170 -27.35 -5.15 -6.95
CA LEU A 170 -27.89 -3.81 -6.78
C LEU A 170 -29.06 -3.55 -7.74
N VAL A 171 -28.94 -3.94 -9.01
CA VAL A 171 -30.02 -3.80 -10.00
C VAL A 171 -31.25 -4.63 -9.63
N ILE A 172 -31.08 -5.90 -9.24
CA ILE A 172 -32.20 -6.74 -8.79
C ILE A 172 -32.90 -6.11 -7.59
N THR A 173 -32.12 -5.69 -6.59
CA THR A 173 -32.68 -5.08 -5.38
C THR A 173 -33.47 -3.82 -5.72
N PHE A 174 -32.94 -2.98 -6.62
CA PHE A 174 -33.63 -1.80 -7.11
C PHE A 174 -34.95 -2.13 -7.83
N VAL A 175 -34.95 -3.13 -8.72
CA VAL A 175 -36.17 -3.58 -9.44
C VAL A 175 -37.22 -4.12 -8.47
N VAL A 176 -36.82 -4.93 -7.49
CA VAL A 176 -37.72 -5.46 -6.45
C VAL A 176 -38.32 -4.34 -5.60
N LEU A 177 -37.53 -3.33 -5.23
CA LEU A 177 -38.03 -2.18 -4.46
C LEU A 177 -39.03 -1.35 -5.26
N ILE A 178 -38.79 -1.12 -6.56
CA ILE A 178 -39.72 -0.38 -7.43
C ILE A 178 -41.02 -1.17 -7.61
N THR A 179 -40.93 -2.44 -8.02
CA THR A 179 -42.11 -3.29 -8.22
C THR A 179 -42.90 -3.44 -6.91
N GLY A 180 -42.22 -3.66 -5.78
CA GLY A 180 -42.85 -3.73 -4.45
C GLY A 180 -43.54 -2.42 -4.02
N LYS A 181 -42.95 -1.25 -4.32
CA LYS A 181 -43.56 0.07 -4.05
C LYS A 181 -44.63 0.45 -5.05
N LEU A 182 -44.66 -0.09 -6.27
CA LEU A 182 -45.74 0.11 -7.24
C LEU A 182 -46.94 -0.83 -6.97
N ILE A 183 -46.70 -2.05 -6.48
CA ILE A 183 -47.75 -3.03 -6.19
C ILE A 183 -48.55 -2.67 -4.92
N LYS A 184 -47.89 -2.15 -3.86
CA LYS A 184 -48.55 -1.73 -2.61
C LYS A 184 -49.64 -0.64 -2.77
N PRO A 185 -49.44 0.46 -3.51
CA PRO A 185 -50.43 1.52 -3.69
C PRO A 185 -51.59 1.08 -4.61
N VAL A 186 -51.36 0.24 -5.62
CA VAL A 186 -52.43 -0.30 -6.49
C VAL A 186 -53.40 -1.17 -5.68
N ARG A 187 -52.90 -2.05 -4.79
CA ARG A 187 -53.76 -2.86 -3.91
C ARG A 187 -54.56 -2.01 -2.90
N ARG A 188 -54.01 -0.90 -2.40
CA ARG A 188 -54.75 0.03 -1.51
C ARG A 188 -55.85 0.80 -2.24
N ARG A 189 -55.66 1.17 -3.52
CA ARG A 189 -56.71 1.79 -4.34
C ARG A 189 -57.85 0.83 -4.65
N LYS A 190 -57.55 -0.44 -4.94
CA LYS A 190 -58.56 -1.45 -5.29
C LYS A 190 -59.43 -1.93 -4.11
N LYS A 191 -59.02 -1.68 -2.86
CA LYS A 191 -59.80 -1.99 -1.64
C LYS A 191 -60.73 -0.86 -1.17
N ARG A 192 -60.74 0.30 -1.84
CA ARG A 192 -61.60 1.46 -1.51
C ARG A 192 -62.75 1.69 -2.51
N ILE A 193 -62.99 0.74 -3.42
CA ILE A 193 -64.13 0.74 -4.34
C ILE A 193 -65.03 -0.41 -3.92
#